data_AF-D3S244-F1
#
_entry.id   AF-D3S244-F1
#
_cell.length_a   1.000
_cell.length_b   1.000
_cell.length_c   1.000
_cell.angle_alpha   90.00
_cell.angle_beta   90.00
_cell.angle_gamma   90.00
#
_symmetry.space_group_name_H-M   'P 1'
#
loop_
_entity.id
_entity.type
_entity.pdbx_description
1 polymer ?
#
loop_
_entity_poly.entity_id
_entity_poly.type
_entity_poly.pdbx_seq_one_letter_code
_entity_poly.pdbx_strand_id
1 'polypeptide(L)'
;MERAEYFLNFKKYAEEIKRILKEHLSEFEVYVFGSVVRGDYSIGLSDIDIAVVSDELKDREKKLEIYDLLLEKFFETPFEFHLLTKEKWKFYLRFIKNDYVKI
;
A
#
# COMPACT_ATOMS: atom_id res chain seq x y z
N MET A 1 4.89 -9.63 -16.50
CA MET A 1 5.71 -8.53 -15.97
C MET A 1 6.78 -9.14 -15.08
N GLU A 2 8.04 -8.76 -15.23
CA GLU A 2 9.08 -9.29 -14.32
C GLU A 2 8.93 -8.65 -12.94
N ARG A 3 9.10 -9.43 -11.86
CA ARG A 3 8.97 -8.94 -10.48
C ARG A 3 9.82 -7.69 -10.23
N ALA A 4 11.01 -7.62 -10.83
CA ALA A 4 11.92 -6.48 -10.77
C ALA A 4 11.30 -5.16 -11.24
N GLU A 5 10.39 -5.19 -12.22
CA GLU A 5 9.74 -3.99 -12.76
C GLU A 5 8.89 -3.26 -11.71
N TYR A 6 8.20 -4.02 -10.85
CA TYR A 6 7.43 -3.47 -9.74
C TYR A 6 8.32 -2.74 -8.73
N PHE A 7 9.50 -3.27 -8.42
CA PHE A 7 10.45 -2.62 -7.51
C PHE A 7 11.09 -1.38 -8.14
N LEU A 8 11.43 -1.42 -9.43
CA LEU A 8 12.01 -0.25 -10.11
C LEU A 8 11.00 0.89 -10.26
N ASN A 9 9.71 0.57 -10.42
CA ASN A 9 8.66 1.53 -10.70
C ASN A 9 7.58 1.60 -9.60
N PHE A 10 7.92 1.23 -8.36
CA PHE A 10 6.93 1.08 -7.28
C PHE A 10 6.05 2.32 -7.08
N LYS A 11 6.62 3.53 -7.23
CA LYS A 11 5.87 4.80 -7.14
C LYS A 11 4.80 4.93 -8.21
N LYS A 12 5.10 4.50 -9.45
CA LYS A 12 4.15 4.55 -10.58
C LYS A 12 2.97 3.63 -10.31
N TYR A 13 3.21 2.41 -9.83
CA TYR A 13 2.14 1.48 -9.48
C TYR A 13 1.35 1.95 -8.25
N ALA A 14 2.03 2.54 -7.25
CA ALA A 14 1.33 3.09 -6.10
C ALA A 14 0.41 4.28 -6.48
N GLU A 15 0.80 5.10 -7.46
CA GLU A 15 -0.08 6.13 -8.05
C GLU A 15 -1.28 5.52 -8.78
N GLU A 16 -1.08 4.41 -9.49
CA GLU A 16 -2.17 3.67 -10.14
C GLU A 16 -3.16 3.11 -9.11
N ILE A 17 -2.65 2.49 -8.05
CA ILE A 17 -3.46 2.01 -6.92
C ILE A 17 -4.25 3.16 -6.29
N LYS A 18 -3.59 4.30 -6.04
CA LYS A 18 -4.25 5.51 -5.52
C LYS A 18 -5.35 5.99 -6.46
N ARG A 19 -5.19 5.92 -7.78
CA ARG A 19 -6.25 6.29 -8.74
C ARG A 19 -7.44 5.36 -8.67
N ILE A 20 -7.21 4.05 -8.63
CA ILE A 20 -8.28 3.04 -8.49
C ILE A 20 -9.09 3.30 -7.21
N LEU A 21 -8.41 3.55 -6.09
CA LEU A 21 -9.06 3.76 -4.79
C LEU A 21 -9.91 5.04 -4.71
N LYS A 22 -9.66 6.05 -5.55
CA LYS A 22 -10.45 7.30 -5.57
C LYS A 22 -11.93 7.09 -5.91
N GLU A 23 -12.24 6.00 -6.61
CA GLU A 23 -13.62 5.66 -6.97
C GLU A 23 -14.38 5.00 -5.80
N HIS A 24 -13.64 4.52 -4.79
CA HIS A 24 -14.21 3.74 -3.68
C HIS A 24 -14.06 4.40 -2.31
N LEU A 25 -13.09 5.30 -2.13
CA LEU A 25 -12.80 6.00 -0.87
C LEU A 25 -12.82 7.52 -1.10
N SER A 26 -13.51 8.22 -0.21
CA SER A 26 -13.69 9.67 -0.29
C SER A 26 -12.54 10.47 0.33
N GLU A 27 -12.02 10.01 1.48
CA GLU A 27 -10.90 10.63 2.17
C GLU A 27 -9.88 9.57 2.58
N PHE A 28 -8.76 9.52 1.86
CA PHE A 28 -7.71 8.53 2.11
C PHE A 28 -6.34 9.04 1.67
N GLU A 29 -5.31 8.35 2.16
CA GLU A 29 -3.92 8.56 1.81
C GLU A 29 -3.28 7.22 1.44
N VAL A 30 -2.29 7.25 0.55
CA VAL A 30 -1.52 6.07 0.14
C VAL A 30 -0.06 6.32 0.45
N TYR A 31 0.58 5.33 1.06
CA TYR A 31 1.99 5.35 1.40
C TYR A 31 2.65 4.08 0.93
N VAL A 32 3.87 4.18 0.43
CA VAL A 32 4.77 3.04 0.29
C VAL A 32 5.76 3.09 1.42
N PHE A 33 6.05 1.96 2.06
CA PHE A 33 7.02 1.91 3.15
C PHE A 33 7.85 0.63 3.08
N GLY A 34 8.66 0.37 4.10
CA GLY A 34 9.41 -0.87 4.22
C GLY A 34 10.68 -0.89 3.37
N SER A 35 11.11 -2.10 3.00
CA SER A 35 12.46 -2.33 2.45
C SER A 35 12.71 -1.62 1.11
N VAL A 36 11.67 -1.46 0.29
CA VAL A 36 11.77 -0.75 -0.98
C VAL A 36 12.10 0.73 -0.80
N VAL A 37 11.62 1.35 0.29
CA VAL A 37 11.90 2.75 0.60
C VAL A 37 13.28 2.91 1.25
N ARG A 38 13.68 1.96 2.11
CA ARG A 38 15.02 1.94 2.71
C ARG A 38 16.13 1.61 1.72
N GLY A 39 15.79 0.97 0.60
CA GLY A 39 16.76 0.53 -0.41
C GLY A 39 17.46 -0.79 -0.07
N ASP A 40 16.97 -1.54 0.92
CA ASP A 40 17.54 -2.81 1.39
C ASP A 40 16.69 -4.04 1.00
N TYR A 41 15.88 -3.91 -0.07
CA TYR A 41 15.00 -4.97 -0.57
C TYR A 41 15.74 -6.04 -1.40
N SER A 42 15.15 -7.23 -1.45
CA SER A 42 15.58 -8.35 -2.29
C SER A 42 14.46 -8.72 -3.27
N ILE A 43 14.69 -8.60 -4.57
CA ILE A 43 13.65 -8.77 -5.61
C ILE A 43 12.89 -10.11 -5.47
N GLY A 44 13.56 -11.20 -5.07
CA GLY A 44 12.93 -12.52 -4.94
C GLY A 44 12.30 -12.84 -3.57
N LEU A 45 12.53 -12.02 -2.54
CA LEU A 45 12.16 -12.33 -1.15
C LEU A 45 11.39 -11.23 -0.44
N SER A 46 11.62 -9.96 -0.80
CA SER A 46 10.94 -8.80 -0.24
C SER A 46 9.66 -8.52 -0.98
N ASP A 47 8.68 -7.97 -0.29
CA ASP A 47 7.47 -7.38 -0.87
C ASP A 47 7.56 -5.84 -0.87
N ILE A 48 6.56 -5.20 -1.48
CA ILE A 48 6.39 -3.75 -1.55
C ILE A 48 5.20 -3.41 -0.64
N ASP A 49 5.49 -2.90 0.54
CA ASP A 49 4.46 -2.55 1.52
C ASP A 49 3.72 -1.27 1.12
N ILE A 50 2.40 -1.37 0.98
CA ILE A 50 1.51 -0.26 0.63
C ILE A 50 0.49 -0.06 1.74
N ALA A 51 0.53 1.08 2.43
CA ALA A 51 -0.50 1.47 3.37
C ALA A 51 -1.56 2.33 2.68
N VAL A 52 -2.81 1.88 2.74
CA VAL A 52 -4.00 2.68 2.42
C VAL A 52 -4.61 3.12 3.74
N VAL A 53 -4.64 4.43 3.97
CA VAL A 53 -5.01 5.02 5.25
C VAL A 53 -6.30 5.81 5.09
N SER A 54 -7.37 5.34 5.71
CA SER A 54 -8.67 6.02 5.75
C SER A 54 -9.46 5.61 6.99
N ASP A 55 -10.22 6.54 7.56
CA ASP A 55 -11.13 6.20 8.67
C ASP A 55 -12.41 5.50 8.19
N GLU A 56 -12.70 5.50 6.88
CA GLU A 56 -13.77 4.67 6.28
C GLU A 56 -13.48 3.18 6.47
N LEU A 57 -12.20 2.79 6.57
CA LEU A 57 -11.76 1.41 6.81
C LEU A 57 -11.99 0.94 8.27
N LYS A 58 -12.63 1.76 9.11
CA LYS A 58 -13.22 1.30 10.38
C LYS A 58 -14.41 0.39 10.13
N ASP A 59 -15.15 0.63 9.05
CA ASP A 59 -16.20 -0.26 8.60
C ASP A 59 -15.58 -1.53 8.02
N ARG A 60 -16.01 -2.68 8.57
CA ARG A 60 -15.46 -3.98 8.19
C ARG A 60 -15.86 -4.39 6.78
N GLU A 61 -17.09 -4.12 6.37
CA GLU A 61 -17.57 -4.45 5.02
C GLU A 61 -16.83 -3.60 3.99
N LYS A 62 -16.69 -2.29 4.27
CA LYS A 62 -15.89 -1.40 3.41
C LYS A 62 -14.44 -1.85 3.30
N LYS A 63 -13.84 -2.24 4.42
CA LYS A 63 -12.47 -2.75 4.43
C LYS A 63 -12.30 -4.01 3.58
N LEU A 64 -13.26 -4.94 3.64
CA LEU A 64 -13.25 -6.16 2.83
C LEU A 64 -13.45 -5.85 1.35
N GLU A 65 -14.40 -4.96 1.00
CA GLU A 65 -14.62 -4.49 -0.38
C GLU A 65 -13.32 -3.97 -1.01
N ILE A 66 -12.60 -3.09 -0.29
CA ILE A 66 -11.33 -2.53 -0.77
C ILE A 66 -10.25 -3.60 -0.88
N TYR A 67 -10.21 -4.55 0.06
CA TYR A 67 -9.23 -5.62 0.03
C TYR A 67 -9.45 -6.54 -1.17
N ASP A 68 -10.69 -6.94 -1.43
CA ASP A 68 -11.07 -7.79 -2.56
C ASP A 68 -10.77 -7.09 -3.89
N LEU A 69 -11.09 -5.80 -4.03
CA LEU A 69 -10.74 -4.98 -5.19
C LEU A 69 -9.23 -4.98 -5.48
N LEU A 70 -8.41 -4.82 -4.44
CA LEU A 70 -6.96 -4.80 -4.59
C LEU A 70 -6.42 -6.19 -4.94
N LEU A 71 -6.92 -7.25 -4.31
CA LEU A 71 -6.52 -8.61 -4.63
C LEU A 71 -6.91 -8.98 -6.07
N GLU A 72 -8.12 -8.67 -6.53
CA GLU A 72 -8.55 -8.97 -7.90
C GLU A 72 -7.58 -8.39 -8.95
N LYS A 73 -7.05 -7.19 -8.69
CA LYS A 73 -6.15 -6.49 -9.63
C LYS A 73 -4.67 -6.83 -9.44
N PHE A 74 -4.25 -7.18 -8.22
CA PHE A 74 -2.85 -7.23 -7.82
C PHE A 74 -2.44 -8.56 -7.17
N PHE A 75 -3.25 -9.62 -7.27
CA PHE A 75 -3.00 -10.92 -6.62
C PHE A 75 -1.61 -11.51 -6.90
N GLU A 76 -1.14 -11.46 -8.15
CA GLU A 76 0.15 -12.05 -8.57
C GLU A 76 1.30 -11.03 -8.60
N THR A 77 1.21 -10.00 -7.75
CA THR A 77 2.20 -8.91 -7.69
C THR A 77 2.94 -8.92 -6.34
N PRO A 78 4.10 -8.25 -6.21
CA PRO A 78 4.81 -8.17 -4.94
C PRO A 78 4.19 -7.17 -3.96
N PHE A 79 2.96 -6.69 -4.16
CA PHE A 79 2.35 -5.69 -3.28
C PHE A 79 1.74 -6.32 -2.03
N GLU A 80 2.16 -5.85 -0.86
CA GLU A 80 1.52 -6.18 0.42
C GLU A 80 0.66 -5.00 0.87
N PHE A 81 -0.67 -5.21 0.93
CA PHE A 81 -1.61 -4.14 1.24
C PHE A 81 -1.96 -4.09 2.73
N HIS A 82 -1.69 -2.94 3.33
CA HIS A 82 -2.03 -2.61 4.71
C HIS A 82 -3.20 -1.62 4.72
N LEU A 83 -4.41 -2.12 4.93
CA LEU A 83 -5.63 -1.30 5.05
C LEU A 83 -5.82 -0.82 6.50
N LEU A 84 -5.54 0.46 6.73
CA LEU A 84 -5.37 1.04 8.06
C LEU A 84 -6.28 2.24 8.30
N THR A 85 -6.69 2.41 9.56
CA THR A 85 -7.26 3.69 10.02
C THR A 85 -6.14 4.70 10.26
N LYS A 86 -6.48 5.99 10.34
CA LYS A 86 -5.49 7.04 10.65
C LYS A 86 -4.77 6.78 11.98
N GLU A 87 -5.48 6.25 12.96
CA GLU A 87 -4.92 5.85 14.26
C GLU A 87 -3.91 4.70 14.13
N LYS A 88 -4.25 3.64 13.39
CA LYS A 88 -3.34 2.50 13.16
C LYS A 88 -2.11 2.93 12.38
N TRP A 89 -2.25 3.85 11.42
CA TRP A 89 -1.11 4.41 10.72
C TRP A 89 -0.14 5.16 11.65
N LYS A 90 -0.66 5.98 12.58
CA LYS A 90 0.17 6.63 13.61
C LYS A 90 0.94 5.63 14.46
N PHE A 91 0.35 4.46 14.75
CA PHE A 91 1.05 3.39 15.44
C PHE A 91 2.20 2.84 14.58
N TYR A 92 1.98 2.57 13.30
CA TYR A 92 3.02 2.11 12.36
C TYR A 92 4.19 3.09 12.29
N LEU A 93 3.92 4.39 12.21
CA LEU A 93 4.94 5.45 12.16
C LEU A 93 5.92 5.42 13.34
N ARG A 94 5.55 4.84 14.49
CA ARG A 94 6.46 4.67 15.64
C ARG A 94 7.59 3.69 15.35
N PHE A 95 7.36 2.72 14.46
CA PHE A 95 8.32 1.67 14.10
C PHE A 95 9.09 2.05 12.85
N ILE A 96 8.39 2.51 11.80
CA ILE A 96 9.01 2.81 10.50
C ILE A 96 9.62 4.22 10.44
N LYS A 97 9.31 5.11 11.40
CA LYS A 97 9.83 6.48 11.46
C LYS A 97 9.61 7.21 10.13
N ASN A 98 10.68 7.51 9.40
CA ASN A 98 10.66 8.23 8.11
C ASN A 98 10.83 7.29 6.90
N ASP A 99 10.78 5.97 7.10
CA ASP A 99 11.00 4.97 6.05
C ASP A 99 9.71 4.72 5.24
N TYR A 100 9.09 5.82 4.80
CA TYR A 100 7.89 5.82 3.97
C TYR A 100 7.91 6.97 2.97
N VAL A 101 7.21 6.78 1.85
CA VAL A 101 6.96 7.78 0.83
C VAL A 101 5.45 7.95 0.71
N LYS A 102 4.98 9.19 0.83
CA LYS A 102 3.60 9.54 0.51
C LYS A 102 3.45 9.62 -1.01
N ILE A 103 2.41 8.97 -1.51
CA ILE A 103 1.97 9.00 -2.91
C ILE A 103 0.88 10.06 -3.04
#